data_AF-A0AA97AGX6-F1
#
_entry.id   AF-A0AA97AGX6-F1
#
_cell.length_a   1.000
_cell.length_b   1.000
_cell.length_c   1.000
_cell.angle_alpha   90.00
_cell.angle_beta   90.00
_cell.angle_gamma   90.00
#
_symmetry.space_group_name_H-M   'P 1'
#
loop_
_entity.id
_entity.type
_entity.pdbx_description
1 polymer ?
#
loop_
_entity_poly.entity_id
_entity_poly.type
_entity_poly.pdbx_seq_one_letter_code
_entity_poly.pdbx_strand_id
1 'polypeptide(L)' 'MKIQYFSETDTLAIELTSKPVASTDAITDDLILDYDDQGKIVAITIDNYSKNVDVVNLQALDLPLLSV' A
#
# COMPACT_ATOMS: atom_id res chain seq x y z
N MET A 1 -7.67 -0.41 7.07
CA MET A 1 -6.46 -0.74 6.32
C MET A 1 -6.44 -2.23 6.01
N LYS A 2 -6.03 -2.60 4.79
CA LYS A 2 -5.83 -3.98 4.33
C LYS A 2 -4.47 -4.06 3.63
N ILE A 3 -3.70 -5.10 3.93
CA ILE A 3 -2.41 -5.38 3.28
C ILE A 3 -2.56 -6.73 2.58
N GLN A 4 -2.24 -6.79 1.29
CA GLN A 4 -2.35 -8.00 0.48
C GLN A 4 -1.15 -8.14 -0.45
N TYR A 5 -0.49 -9.29 -0.37
CA TYR A 5 0.58 -9.67 -1.29
C TYR A 5 0.05 -10.59 -2.38
N PHE A 6 0.31 -10.25 -3.63
CA PHE A 6 -0.02 -11.02 -4.82
C PHE A 6 1.24 -11.70 -5.35
N SER A 7 1.43 -12.97 -5.00
CA SER A 7 2.65 -13.72 -5.36
C SER A 7 2.84 -13.93 -6.86
N GLU A 8 1.76 -13.89 -7.65
CA GLU A 8 1.82 -14.08 -9.10
C GLU A 8 2.52 -12.91 -9.81
N THR A 9 2.38 -11.69 -9.28
CA THR A 9 2.94 -10.47 -9.86
C THR A 9 4.08 -9.88 -9.02
N ASP A 10 4.40 -10.48 -7.87
CA ASP A 10 5.31 -9.92 -6.88
C ASP A 10 4.92 -8.48 -6.48
N THR A 11 3.62 -8.29 -6.19
CA THR A 11 3.04 -6.98 -5.85
C THR A 11 2.51 -6.97 -4.42
N LEU A 12 2.87 -5.94 -3.65
CA LEU A 12 2.25 -5.64 -2.37
C LEU A 12 1.28 -4.47 -2.53
N ALA A 13 0.00 -4.71 -2.23
CA ALA A 13 -1.02 -3.67 -2.17
C ALA A 13 -1.38 -3.35 -0.71
N ILE A 14 -1.40 -2.05 -0.38
CA ILE A 14 -1.80 -1.52 0.92
C ILE A 14 -2.98 -0.56 0.70
N GLU A 15 -4.18 -0.99 1.06
CA GLU A 15 -5.36 -0.13 1.07
C GLU A 15 -5.47 0.52 2.45
N LEU A 16 -5.34 1.85 2.52
CA LEU A 16 -5.40 2.59 3.78
C LEU A 16 -6.86 2.86 4.19
N THR A 17 -7.68 3.28 3.22
CA THR A 17 -9.09 3.60 3.41
C THR A 17 -9.94 3.05 2.28
N SER A 18 -11.22 2.82 2.51
CA SER A 18 -12.18 2.40 1.48
C SER A 18 -12.73 3.55 0.63
N LYS A 19 -12.10 4.73 0.67
CA LYS A 19 -12.52 5.88 -0.14
C LYS A 19 -12.20 5.62 -1.62
N PRO A 20 -12.97 6.20 -2.56
CA PRO A 20 -12.66 6.12 -3.99
C PRO A 20 -11.32 6.78 -4.33
N VAL A 21 -10.63 6.21 -5.33
CA VAL A 21 -9.46 6.83 -5.96
C VAL A 21 -9.92 7.92 -6.92
N ALA A 22 -9.40 9.13 -6.74
CA ALA A 22 -9.61 10.27 -7.62
C ALA A 22 -8.43 10.51 -8.58
N SER A 23 -7.21 10.21 -8.14
CA SER A 23 -6.00 10.29 -8.97
C SER A 23 -4.94 9.28 -8.55
N THR A 24 -4.04 8.95 -9.48
CA THR A 24 -2.96 7.97 -9.29
C THR A 24 -1.66 8.55 -9.80
N ASP A 25 -0.59 8.44 -9.02
CA ASP A 25 0.77 8.80 -9.42
C ASP A 25 1.71 7.59 -9.35
N ALA A 26 2.43 7.32 -10.45
CA ALA A 26 3.59 6.44 -10.45
C ALA A 26 4.82 7.23 -10.01
N ILE A 27 5.22 7.07 -8.76
CA ILE A 27 6.34 7.81 -8.14
C ILE A 27 7.68 7.26 -8.63
N THR A 28 7.75 5.93 -8.78
CA THR A 28 8.85 5.20 -9.40
C THR A 28 8.28 4.05 -10.23
N ASP A 29 9.15 3.31 -10.93
CA ASP A 29 8.74 2.10 -11.67
C ASP A 29 8.11 1.02 -10.77
N ASP A 30 8.41 1.06 -9.45
CA ASP A 30 7.96 0.07 -8.47
C ASP A 30 6.98 0.63 -7.44
N LEU A 31 6.66 1.94 -7.45
CA LEU A 31 5.84 2.58 -6.42
C LEU A 31 4.73 3.44 -7.03
N ILE A 32 3.49 3.10 -6.69
CA ILE A 32 2.29 3.82 -7.11
C ILE A 32 1.52 4.30 -5.87
N LEU A 33 1.07 5.54 -5.91
CA LEU A 33 0.21 6.16 -4.89
C LEU A 33 -1.14 6.54 -5.48
N ASP A 34 -2.20 6.15 -4.79
CA ASP A 34 -3.58 6.55 -5.11
C ASP A 34 -4.08 7.58 -4.10
N TYR A 35 -4.76 8.62 -4.59
CA TYR A 35 -5.27 9.73 -3.79
C TYR A 35 -6.79 9.87 -3.88
N ASP A 36 -7.43 10.34 -2.80
CA ASP A 36 -8.81 10.82 -2.83
C ASP A 36 -8.95 12.22 -3.43
N ASP A 37 -10.19 12.71 -3.52
CA ASP A 37 -10.55 14.02 -4.05
C ASP A 37 -10.00 15.20 -3.24
N GLN A 38 -9.49 14.95 -2.02
CA GLN A 38 -8.82 15.93 -1.16
C GLN A 38 -7.29 15.83 -1.25
N GLY A 39 -6.76 14.97 -2.12
CA GLY A 39 -5.33 14.74 -2.26
C GLY A 39 -4.73 13.91 -1.13
N LYS A 40 -5.52 13.15 -0.36
CA LYS A 40 -5.01 12.23 0.66
C LYS A 40 -4.75 10.86 0.07
N ILE A 41 -3.65 10.23 0.45
CA ILE A 41 -3.33 8.87 0.02
C ILE A 41 -4.37 7.89 0.57
N VAL A 42 -4.94 7.09 -0.32
CA VAL A 42 -5.94 6.05 0.02
C VAL A 42 -5.43 4.65 -0.22
N ALA A 43 -4.48 4.46 -1.14
CA ALA A 43 -3.82 3.19 -1.37
C ALA A 43 -2.37 3.37 -1.84
N ILE A 44 -1.57 2.33 -1.62
CA ILE A 44 -0.16 2.23 -2.01
C ILE A 44 0.03 0.89 -2.70
N THR A 45 0.67 0.88 -3.87
CA THR A 45 1.07 -0.35 -4.56
C THR A 45 2.58 -0.36 -4.72
N ILE A 46 3.21 -1.47 -4.35
CA ILE A 46 4.63 -1.73 -4.50
C ILE A 46 4.82 -2.95 -5.40
N ASP A 47 5.33 -2.74 -6.61
CA ASP A 47 5.72 -3.81 -7.52
C ASP A 47 7.16 -4.27 -7.26
N ASN A 48 7.52 -5.45 -7.78
CA ASN A 48 8.80 -6.10 -7.47
C ASN A 48 9.06 -6.14 -5.95
N TYR A 49 8.02 -6.41 -5.15
CA TYR A 49 8.06 -6.31 -3.69
C TYR A 49 9.24 -7.07 -3.10
N SER A 50 9.50 -8.30 -3.57
CA SER A 50 10.60 -9.14 -3.11
C SER A 50 11.99 -8.53 -3.29
N LYS A 51 12.16 -7.57 -4.21
CA LYS A 51 13.42 -6.84 -4.44
C LYS A 51 13.53 -5.58 -3.59
N ASN A 52 12.41 -5.07 -3.09
CA ASN A 52 12.31 -3.83 -2.34
C ASN A 52 12.30 -4.04 -0.81
N VAL A 53 12.50 -5.28 -0.33
CA VAL A 53 12.52 -5.62 1.10
C VAL A 53 13.71 -6.50 1.50
N ASP A 54 14.35 -6.19 2.63
CA ASP A 54 15.50 -6.93 3.15
C ASP A 54 15.09 -8.27 3.82
N VAL A 55 13.95 -8.28 4.50
CA VAL A 55 13.45 -9.45 5.23
C VAL A 55 11.92 -9.46 5.12
N VAL A 56 11.34 -10.61 4.78
CA VAL A 56 9.87 -10.79 4.76
C VAL A 56 9.36 -10.93 6.20
N ASN A 57 9.29 -9.80 6.91
CA ASN A 57 8.72 -9.70 8.25
C ASN A 57 7.84 -8.45 8.34
N LEU A 58 6.52 -8.64 8.20
CA LEU A 58 5.56 -7.54 8.35
C LEU A 58 5.36 -7.23 9.84
N GLN A 59 5.70 -6.00 10.23
CA GLN A 59 5.53 -5.52 11.61
C GLN A 59 4.62 -4.30 11.65
N ALA A 60 3.70 -4.30 12.61
CA ALA A 60 2.85 -3.18 12.97
C ALA A 60 3.22 -2.75 14.39
N LEU A 61 3.96 -1.65 14.53
CA LEU A 61 4.42 -1.13 15.82
C LEU A 61 3.54 0.05 16.24
N ASP A 62 3.10 0.05 17.51
CA ASP A 62 2.28 1.11 18.13
C ASP A 62 0.98 1.44 17.37
N LEU A 63 0.48 0.50 16.56
CA LEU A 63 -0.78 0.66 15.84
C LEU A 63 -1.96 0.16 16.68
N PRO A 64 -3.01 0.97 16.88
CA PRO A 64 -4.24 0.50 17.50
C PRO A 64 -4.94 -0.48 16.56
N LEU A 65 -4.93 -1.77 16.90
CA LEU A 65 -5.51 -2.83 16.07
C LEU A 65 -7.03 -2.98 16.22
N LEU A 66 -7.59 -2.35 17.26
CA LEU A 66 -9.03 -2.26 17.51
C LEU A 66 -9.37 -0.78 17.62
N SER A 67 -10.34 -0.33 16.84
CA SER A 67 -11.02 0.95 17.09
C SER A 67 -11.85 0.76 18.36
N VAL A 68 -11.37 1.33 19.46
CA VAL A 68 -12.18 1.49 20.69
C VAL A 68 -13.20 2.59 20.45
#